data_AF-A0A1M5F611-F1
#
_entry.id   AF-A0A1M5F611-F1
#
_cell.length_a   1.000
_cell.length_b   1.000
_cell.length_c   1.000
_cell.angle_alpha   90.00
_cell.angle_beta   90.00
_cell.angle_gamma   90.00
#
_symmetry.space_group_name_H-M   'P 1'
#
loop_
_entity.id
_entity.type
_entity.pdbx_description
1 polymer ?
#
loop_
_entity_poly.entity_id
_entity_poly.type
_entity_poly.pdbx_seq_one_letter_code
_entity_poly.pdbx_strand_id
1 'polypeptide(L)'
;MIDYYDLDNCAEGEELNPFAYNPEEYPTKEEMLDFISLNCNKPPINIDLKELSVNGMVKRDPMEMYLQSKYISSSNLKNALKTPRSFYYDYERVFEEKERPCFQLGTFAHMAFLEPRLFDLVKVEPKYNQSSKDGVLCMIDFYNDLLSSDNNYVPDVDEEIPSVNWNFNALKDFRDNKKQQCIDIGYSFISEEMSMIIEALKKNYYWYGGGIIPQLLKGAFSETSFYGKDEETGLNVRVRPDYFNVEENIGVNAVISFKTTRADDLGKFYYDCAKLKYELSEGMYQEVMSSITGRNFNVTIMIMLQTVAPYDVAVLFWSPDDLANGKYKYHYSLSIVKDCFDNHSIFPGYDAMAEEGSRGIIDMHLPEWSQKLLHPVAIDD
;
A
#
# COMPACT_ATOMS: atom_id res chain seq x y z
N MET A 1 53.06 15.60 -14.55
CA MET A 1 53.01 16.04 -13.14
C MET A 1 51.63 15.67 -12.65
N ILE A 2 51.55 14.75 -11.70
CA ILE A 2 50.29 14.32 -11.09
C ILE A 2 50.16 15.19 -9.85
N ASP A 3 49.21 16.13 -9.87
CA ASP A 3 48.88 16.94 -8.70
C ASP A 3 48.24 16.02 -7.66
N TYR A 4 48.95 15.82 -6.56
CA TYR A 4 48.37 15.27 -5.34
C TYR A 4 47.48 16.35 -4.74
N TYR A 5 46.18 16.11 -4.72
CA TYR A 5 45.25 16.94 -3.95
C TYR A 5 45.60 16.78 -2.47
N ASP A 6 46.03 17.87 -1.86
CA ASP A 6 46.25 18.00 -0.42
C ASP A 6 44.88 18.05 0.27
N LEU A 7 44.54 16.96 0.97
CA LEU A 7 43.29 16.78 1.71
C LEU A 7 43.39 17.29 3.15
N ASP A 8 44.55 17.78 3.59
CA ASP A 8 44.77 18.17 5.00
C ASP A 8 44.01 19.45 5.40
N ASN A 9 43.43 20.17 4.42
CA ASN A 9 42.61 21.36 4.61
C ASN A 9 41.14 21.19 4.19
N CYS A 10 40.71 19.96 3.87
CA CYS A 10 39.30 19.70 3.67
C CYS A 10 38.59 19.72 5.04
N ALA A 11 37.66 20.66 5.23
CA ALA A 11 36.70 20.51 6.31
C ALA A 11 35.92 19.20 6.06
N GLU A 12 35.81 18.34 7.08
CA GLU A 12 34.80 17.28 7.07
C GLU A 12 33.47 17.96 6.74
N GLY A 13 32.86 17.56 5.61
CA GLY A 13 31.51 18.01 5.31
C GLY A 13 30.59 17.58 6.45
N GLU A 14 29.61 18.41 6.77
CA GLU A 14 28.58 18.03 7.73
C GLU A 14 28.00 16.67 7.32
N GLU A 15 27.96 15.74 8.28
CA GLU A 15 27.42 14.40 8.11
C GLU A 15 26.02 14.50 7.49
N LEU A 16 25.85 13.97 6.27
CA LEU A 16 24.63 14.15 5.45
C LEU A 16 23.36 13.56 6.09
N ASN A 17 23.49 12.85 7.21
CA ASN A 17 22.40 12.39 8.04
C ASN A 17 22.79 12.51 9.54
N PRO A 18 22.25 13.46 10.31
CA PRO A 18 22.56 13.62 11.74
C PRO A 18 22.05 12.46 12.62
N PHE A 19 21.36 11.47 12.03
CA PHE A 19 20.93 10.25 12.69
C PHE A 19 21.81 9.08 12.23
N ALA A 20 23.02 8.98 12.77
CA ALA A 20 23.76 7.72 12.75
C ALA A 20 22.88 6.64 13.40
N TYR A 21 22.48 5.64 12.64
CA TYR A 21 21.73 4.50 13.15
C TYR A 21 22.67 3.30 13.27
N ASN A 22 22.41 2.41 14.22
CA ASN A 22 23.17 1.17 14.34
C ASN A 22 22.51 0.07 13.48
N PRO A 23 23.16 -0.45 12.42
CA PRO A 23 22.58 -1.54 11.63
C PRO A 23 22.26 -2.80 12.44
N GLU A 24 22.94 -3.03 13.56
CA GLU A 24 22.67 -4.18 14.45
C GLU A 24 21.31 -4.10 15.16
N GLU A 25 20.65 -2.93 15.16
CA GLU A 25 19.30 -2.77 15.71
C GLU A 25 18.21 -3.28 14.77
N TYR A 26 18.57 -3.62 13.52
CA TYR A 26 17.66 -4.12 12.49
C TYR A 26 17.86 -5.63 12.31
N PRO A 27 16.81 -6.45 12.54
CA PRO A 27 16.86 -7.87 12.29
C PRO A 27 17.19 -8.16 10.82
N THR A 28 18.01 -9.16 10.61
CA THR A 28 18.28 -9.70 9.30
C THR A 28 17.07 -10.46 8.76
N LYS A 29 16.98 -10.52 7.43
CA LYS A 29 15.97 -11.34 6.75
C LYS A 29 16.12 -12.82 7.15
N GLU A 30 17.35 -13.29 7.33
CA GLU A 30 17.68 -14.65 7.71
C GLU A 30 17.11 -15.02 9.09
N GLU A 31 17.23 -14.14 10.09
CA GLU A 31 16.64 -14.36 11.43
C GLU A 31 15.11 -14.54 11.38
N MET A 32 14.42 -13.71 10.58
CA MET A 32 12.98 -13.84 10.36
C MET A 32 12.64 -15.17 9.67
N LEU A 33 13.39 -15.55 8.63
CA LEU A 33 13.16 -16.79 7.89
C LEU A 33 13.39 -18.03 8.76
N ASP A 34 14.43 -18.02 9.60
CA ASP A 34 14.71 -19.09 10.55
C ASP A 34 13.59 -19.23 11.58
N PHE A 35 13.10 -18.12 12.13
CA PHE A 35 11.96 -18.13 13.03
C PHE A 35 10.72 -18.72 12.36
N ILE A 36 10.38 -18.26 11.15
CA ILE A 36 9.23 -18.76 10.39
C ILE A 36 9.37 -20.26 10.14
N SER A 37 10.53 -20.73 9.70
CA SER A 37 10.80 -22.14 9.44
C SER A 37 10.56 -23.02 10.68
N LEU A 38 11.02 -22.56 11.85
CA LEU A 38 10.86 -23.27 13.13
C LEU A 38 9.42 -23.25 13.68
N ASN A 39 8.60 -22.28 13.26
CA ASN A 39 7.27 -22.03 13.83
C ASN A 39 6.11 -22.15 12.81
N CYS A 40 6.38 -22.53 11.56
CA CYS A 40 5.42 -22.56 10.46
C CYS A 40 4.18 -23.42 10.77
N ASN A 41 4.32 -24.50 11.55
CA ASN A 41 3.24 -25.41 11.91
C ASN A 41 2.43 -25.00 13.16
N LYS A 42 2.86 -23.99 13.91
CA LYS A 42 2.14 -23.52 15.12
C LYS A 42 0.96 -22.62 14.73
N PRO A 43 -0.16 -22.56 15.47
CA PRO A 43 -1.19 -21.56 15.19
C PRO A 43 -0.65 -20.13 15.43
N PRO A 44 -1.16 -19.12 14.70
CA PRO A 44 -0.79 -17.72 14.97
C PRO A 44 -1.27 -17.30 16.37
N ILE A 45 -0.49 -16.44 17.00
CA ILE A 45 -0.85 -15.75 18.23
C ILE A 45 -1.68 -14.52 17.85
N ASN A 46 -2.86 -14.41 18.45
CA ASN A 46 -3.75 -13.27 18.27
C ASN A 46 -3.58 -12.31 19.46
N ILE A 47 -3.19 -11.08 19.17
CA ILE A 47 -2.99 -10.00 20.14
C ILE A 47 -4.20 -9.07 20.11
N ASP A 48 -4.72 -8.69 21.28
CA ASP A 48 -5.78 -7.69 21.35
C ASP A 48 -5.22 -6.31 20.96
N LEU A 49 -5.83 -5.65 19.98
CA LEU A 49 -5.44 -4.30 19.55
C LEU A 49 -5.48 -3.28 20.70
N LYS A 50 -6.28 -3.53 21.74
CA LYS A 50 -6.28 -2.69 22.95
C LYS A 50 -4.96 -2.77 23.71
N GLU A 51 -4.30 -3.92 23.73
CA GLU A 51 -2.99 -4.08 24.37
C GLU A 51 -1.90 -3.32 23.61
N LEU A 52 -2.08 -3.11 22.31
CA LEU A 52 -1.20 -2.29 21.47
C LEU A 52 -1.44 -0.78 21.64
N SER A 53 -2.50 -0.36 22.34
CA SER A 53 -2.85 1.06 22.53
C SER A 53 -2.20 1.63 23.80
N VAL A 54 -0.85 1.64 23.86
CA VAL A 54 -0.10 2.04 25.06
C VAL A 54 0.01 3.56 25.19
N ASN A 55 0.60 4.23 24.20
CA ASN A 55 0.81 5.69 24.18
C ASN A 55 -0.06 6.40 23.15
N GLY A 56 -1.02 5.68 22.56
CA GLY A 56 -1.91 6.18 21.54
C GLY A 56 -3.09 5.24 21.34
N MET A 57 -3.73 5.32 20.17
CA MET A 57 -4.91 4.53 19.85
C MET A 57 -4.64 3.65 18.63
N VAL A 58 -4.85 2.35 18.80
CA VAL A 58 -4.82 1.34 17.73
C VAL A 58 -6.23 0.79 17.54
N LYS A 59 -6.77 0.92 16.34
CA LYS A 59 -8.14 0.47 16.05
C LYS A 59 -8.33 0.10 14.58
N ARG A 60 -9.32 -0.75 14.32
CA ARG A 60 -9.85 -0.99 12.98
C ARG A 60 -11.06 -0.10 12.77
N ASP A 61 -10.86 1.01 12.07
CA ASP A 61 -11.94 1.92 11.67
C ASP A 61 -12.10 1.96 10.14
N PRO A 62 -13.28 2.39 9.64
CA PRO A 62 -13.50 2.57 8.21
C PRO A 62 -12.49 3.55 7.61
N MET A 63 -12.04 3.28 6.38
CA MET A 63 -11.09 4.14 5.66
C MET A 63 -11.57 5.59 5.56
N GLU A 64 -12.88 5.82 5.41
CA GLU A 64 -13.46 7.16 5.41
C GLU A 64 -13.17 7.93 6.71
N MET A 65 -13.36 7.29 7.87
CA MET A 65 -13.05 7.90 9.17
C MET A 65 -11.56 8.17 9.31
N TYR A 66 -10.71 7.26 8.83
CA TYR A 66 -9.27 7.46 8.76
C TYR A 66 -8.98 8.73 7.96
N LEU A 67 -9.35 8.77 6.69
CA LEU A 67 -9.14 9.89 5.78
C LEU A 67 -9.66 11.21 6.33
N GLN A 68 -10.81 11.21 7.02
CA GLN A 68 -11.44 12.38 7.62
C GLN A 68 -10.71 12.97 8.84
N SER A 69 -9.86 12.21 9.52
CA SER A 69 -9.12 12.70 10.68
C SER A 69 -8.12 13.83 10.32
N LYS A 70 -7.96 14.79 11.25
CA LYS A 70 -6.99 15.90 11.16
C LYS A 70 -5.59 15.53 11.69
N TYR A 71 -5.28 14.23 11.77
CA TYR A 71 -3.94 13.75 12.09
C TYR A 71 -3.09 13.75 10.82
N ILE A 72 -1.83 14.16 10.96
CA ILE A 72 -0.85 14.24 9.88
C ILE A 72 -0.45 12.82 9.47
N SER A 73 -0.53 12.54 8.18
CA SER A 73 -0.14 11.26 7.57
C SER A 73 1.12 11.39 6.72
N SER A 74 1.70 10.25 6.33
CA SER A 74 2.86 10.22 5.43
C SER A 74 2.60 10.91 4.09
N SER A 75 1.37 10.85 3.56
CA SER A 75 0.99 11.58 2.34
C SER A 75 1.07 13.10 2.54
N ASN A 76 0.59 13.60 3.68
CA ASN A 76 0.68 15.04 4.00
C ASN A 76 2.16 15.47 4.06
N LEU A 77 3.00 14.67 4.71
CA LEU A 77 4.42 14.96 4.85
C LEU A 77 5.20 14.91 3.51
N LYS A 78 4.83 14.00 2.61
CA LYS A 78 5.33 14.03 1.22
C LYS A 78 4.94 15.30 0.49
N ASN A 79 3.75 15.85 0.75
CA ASN A 79 3.33 17.14 0.20
C ASN A 79 4.13 18.29 0.82
N ALA A 80 4.43 18.26 2.13
CA ALA A 80 5.31 19.25 2.77
C ALA A 80 6.69 19.32 2.10
N LEU A 81 7.25 18.16 1.72
CA LEU A 81 8.51 18.09 0.97
C LEU A 81 8.42 18.56 -0.49
N LYS A 82 7.23 18.80 -1.03
CA LYS A 82 7.08 19.51 -2.31
C LYS A 82 7.16 21.01 -2.05
N THR A 83 6.26 21.50 -1.20
CA THR A 83 6.25 22.83 -0.60
C THR A 83 5.36 22.79 0.66
N PRO A 84 5.64 23.60 1.70
CA PRO A 84 4.72 23.74 2.83
C PRO A 84 3.30 24.13 2.42
N ARG A 85 3.14 24.96 1.38
CA ARG A 85 1.85 25.30 0.80
C ARG A 85 1.09 24.09 0.24
N SER A 86 1.80 23.13 -0.35
CA SER A 86 1.18 21.88 -0.81
C SER A 86 0.66 21.05 0.35
N PHE A 87 1.36 21.03 1.49
CA PHE A 87 0.86 20.41 2.72
C PHE A 87 -0.43 21.10 3.18
N TYR A 88 -0.46 22.43 3.23
CA TYR A 88 -1.62 23.18 3.69
C TYR A 88 -2.90 22.85 2.90
N TYR A 89 -2.85 22.90 1.57
CA TYR A 89 -4.02 22.63 0.73
C TYR A 89 -4.53 21.18 0.84
N ASP A 90 -3.62 20.24 1.04
CA ASP A 90 -3.91 18.82 1.25
C ASP A 90 -4.51 18.58 2.65
N TYR A 91 -3.90 19.16 3.69
CA TYR A 91 -4.36 19.08 5.08
C TYR A 91 -5.72 19.76 5.31
N GLU A 92 -5.98 20.87 4.63
CA GLU A 92 -7.27 21.56 4.66
C GLU A 92 -8.29 21.03 3.64
N ARG A 93 -7.91 20.07 2.79
CA ARG A 93 -8.77 19.46 1.76
C ARG A 93 -9.47 20.50 0.89
N VAL A 94 -8.74 21.54 0.49
CA VAL A 94 -9.30 22.67 -0.26
C VAL A 94 -9.74 22.27 -1.66
N PHE A 95 -9.06 21.29 -2.25
CA PHE A 95 -9.38 20.78 -3.58
C PHE A 95 -9.97 19.38 -3.47
N GLU A 96 -11.06 19.13 -4.19
CA GLU A 96 -11.62 17.78 -4.34
C GLU A 96 -10.64 16.89 -5.10
N GLU A 97 -10.38 15.71 -4.55
CA GLU A 97 -9.64 14.68 -5.28
C GLU A 97 -10.49 14.19 -6.44
N LYS A 98 -9.97 14.34 -7.66
CA LYS A 98 -10.59 13.68 -8.82
C LYS A 98 -10.43 12.18 -8.63
N GLU A 99 -11.55 11.46 -8.65
CA GLU A 99 -11.54 10.00 -8.73
C GLU A 99 -10.65 9.60 -9.91
N ARG A 100 -9.51 8.98 -9.59
CA ARG A 100 -8.70 8.33 -10.61
C ARG A 100 -9.34 6.98 -10.86
N PRO A 101 -9.42 6.51 -12.11
CA PRO A 101 -9.89 5.15 -12.37
C PRO A 101 -8.97 4.19 -11.61
N CYS A 102 -9.44 3.67 -10.48
CA CYS A 102 -8.73 2.60 -9.81
C CYS A 102 -8.78 1.41 -10.77
N PHE A 103 -7.64 0.79 -11.02
CA PHE A 103 -7.64 -0.45 -11.78
C PHE A 103 -8.40 -1.47 -10.92
N GLN A 104 -9.56 -1.93 -11.37
CA GLN A 104 -10.36 -2.94 -10.66
C GLN A 104 -9.51 -4.15 -10.26
N LEU A 105 -8.54 -4.52 -11.10
CA LEU A 105 -7.59 -5.58 -10.84
C LEU A 105 -6.66 -5.29 -9.65
N GLY A 106 -6.13 -4.06 -9.55
CA GLY A 106 -5.19 -3.71 -8.48
C GLY A 106 -5.88 -3.67 -7.12
N THR A 107 -7.09 -3.08 -7.07
CA THR A 107 -7.94 -3.07 -5.87
C THR A 107 -8.33 -4.49 -5.49
N PHE A 108 -8.80 -5.30 -6.45
CA PHE A 108 -9.13 -6.69 -6.20
C PHE A 108 -7.93 -7.47 -5.66
N ALA A 109 -6.75 -7.32 -6.26
CA ALA A 109 -5.57 -8.06 -5.85
C ALA A 109 -5.09 -7.63 -4.45
N HIS A 110 -5.12 -6.33 -4.13
CA HIS A 110 -4.85 -5.86 -2.77
C HIS A 110 -5.82 -6.51 -1.76
N MET A 111 -7.12 -6.48 -2.05
CA MET A 111 -8.13 -7.14 -1.22
C MET A 111 -7.92 -8.66 -1.10
N ALA A 112 -7.62 -9.34 -2.21
CA ALA A 112 -7.43 -10.79 -2.22
C ALA A 112 -6.16 -11.22 -1.48
N PHE A 113 -5.13 -10.36 -1.43
CA PHE A 113 -4.01 -10.58 -0.52
C PHE A 113 -4.44 -10.39 0.94
N LEU A 114 -5.37 -9.46 1.24
CA LEU A 114 -5.87 -9.21 2.62
C LEU A 114 -6.70 -10.39 3.11
N GLU A 115 -7.50 -10.94 2.20
CA GLU A 115 -8.41 -12.01 2.48
C GLU A 115 -8.30 -13.07 1.37
N PRO A 116 -7.36 -14.03 1.49
CA PRO A 116 -7.11 -15.04 0.44
C PRO A 116 -8.35 -15.84 0.01
N ARG A 117 -9.39 -15.93 0.87
CA ARG A 117 -10.70 -16.51 0.50
C ARG A 117 -11.36 -15.79 -0.69
N LEU A 118 -11.04 -14.52 -0.93
CA LEU A 118 -11.58 -13.75 -2.05
C LEU A 118 -11.13 -14.33 -3.39
N PHE A 119 -10.00 -15.03 -3.45
CA PHE A 119 -9.63 -15.79 -4.65
C PHE A 119 -10.66 -16.88 -4.99
N ASP A 120 -11.36 -17.44 -4.00
CA ASP A 120 -12.36 -18.48 -4.21
C ASP A 120 -13.77 -17.91 -4.45
N LEU A 121 -14.04 -16.70 -3.97
CA LEU A 121 -15.33 -16.01 -4.13
C LEU A 121 -15.49 -15.31 -5.49
N VAL A 122 -14.41 -15.20 -6.27
CA VAL A 122 -14.49 -14.72 -7.64
C VAL A 122 -14.85 -15.85 -8.60
N LYS A 123 -15.91 -15.66 -9.39
CA LYS A 123 -16.43 -16.64 -10.34
C LYS A 123 -16.57 -16.06 -11.74
N VAL A 124 -16.32 -16.88 -12.76
CA VAL A 124 -16.65 -16.56 -14.15
C VAL A 124 -18.07 -17.02 -14.43
N GLU A 125 -18.90 -16.12 -14.94
CA GLU A 125 -20.23 -16.51 -15.39
C GLU A 125 -20.15 -17.35 -16.68
N PRO A 126 -20.83 -18.51 -16.73
CA PRO A 126 -20.89 -19.30 -17.94
C PRO A 126 -21.63 -18.54 -19.06
N LYS A 127 -21.18 -18.71 -20.30
CA LYS A 127 -21.78 -18.04 -21.47
C LYS A 127 -23.02 -18.79 -21.95
N TYR A 128 -24.14 -18.65 -21.24
CA TYR A 128 -25.44 -19.17 -21.68
C TYR A 128 -26.26 -18.13 -22.45
N ASN A 129 -27.07 -18.57 -23.42
CA ASN A 129 -27.91 -17.68 -24.23
C ASN A 129 -29.05 -17.05 -23.41
N GLN A 130 -28.87 -15.81 -22.96
CA GLN A 130 -29.83 -15.06 -22.13
C GLN A 130 -31.11 -14.62 -22.87
N SER A 131 -31.20 -14.87 -24.17
CA SER A 131 -32.41 -14.66 -24.97
C SER A 131 -33.28 -15.92 -25.10
N SER A 132 -32.85 -17.03 -24.51
CA SER A 132 -33.59 -18.30 -24.47
C SER A 132 -33.98 -18.67 -23.05
N LYS A 133 -35.13 -19.34 -22.86
CA LYS A 133 -35.55 -19.84 -21.54
C LYS A 133 -34.52 -20.83 -20.97
N ASP A 134 -34.05 -21.75 -21.80
CA ASP A 134 -33.07 -22.76 -21.39
C ASP A 134 -31.76 -22.11 -20.91
N GLY A 135 -31.26 -21.09 -21.61
CA GLY A 135 -30.05 -20.38 -21.19
C GLY A 135 -30.23 -19.55 -19.92
N VAL A 136 -31.44 -19.09 -19.60
CA VAL A 136 -31.75 -18.44 -18.31
C VAL A 136 -31.83 -19.49 -17.20
N LEU A 137 -32.47 -20.64 -17.44
CA LEU A 137 -32.51 -21.76 -16.49
C LEU A 137 -31.11 -22.27 -16.15
N CYS A 138 -30.24 -22.48 -17.13
CA CYS A 138 -28.85 -22.88 -16.87
C CYS A 138 -28.07 -21.85 -16.03
N MET A 139 -28.35 -20.54 -16.18
CA MET A 139 -27.75 -19.51 -15.30
C MET A 139 -28.30 -19.59 -13.88
N ILE A 140 -29.60 -19.85 -13.73
CA ILE A 140 -30.23 -20.04 -12.41
C ILE A 140 -29.61 -21.24 -11.70
N ASP A 141 -29.46 -22.37 -12.39
CA ASP A 141 -28.83 -23.57 -11.86
C ASP A 141 -27.39 -23.27 -11.39
N PHE A 142 -26.61 -22.55 -12.20
CA PHE A 142 -25.27 -22.12 -11.82
C PHE A 142 -25.24 -21.31 -10.51
N TYR A 143 -26.14 -20.33 -10.34
CA TYR A 143 -26.18 -19.57 -9.08
C TYR A 143 -26.68 -20.41 -7.91
N ASN A 144 -27.68 -21.27 -8.12
CA ASN A 144 -28.18 -22.18 -7.09
C ASN A 144 -27.10 -23.17 -6.62
N ASP A 145 -26.27 -23.67 -7.53
CA ASP A 145 -25.15 -24.55 -7.19
C ASP A 145 -24.12 -23.81 -6.31
N LEU A 146 -23.78 -22.56 -6.66
CA LEU A 146 -22.90 -21.72 -5.83
C LEU A 146 -23.48 -21.51 -4.44
N LEU A 147 -24.74 -21.08 -4.35
CA LEU A 147 -25.44 -20.85 -3.10
C LEU A 147 -25.52 -22.12 -2.25
N SER A 148 -25.92 -23.24 -2.84
CA SER A 148 -26.07 -24.53 -2.11
C SER A 148 -24.75 -25.08 -1.62
N SER A 149 -23.63 -24.73 -2.27
CA SER A 149 -22.29 -25.10 -1.84
C SER A 149 -21.71 -24.21 -0.74
N ASP A 150 -22.34 -23.06 -0.46
CA ASP A 150 -21.86 -22.08 0.52
C ASP A 150 -22.52 -22.31 1.89
N ASN A 151 -21.70 -22.45 2.93
CA ASN A 151 -22.19 -22.70 4.29
C ASN A 151 -22.99 -21.52 4.88
N ASN A 152 -22.87 -20.32 4.31
CA ASN A 152 -23.60 -19.13 4.78
C ASN A 152 -24.95 -18.94 4.09
N TYR A 153 -25.28 -19.76 3.09
CA TYR A 153 -26.57 -19.70 2.42
C TYR A 153 -27.62 -20.48 3.22
N VAL A 154 -28.73 -19.82 3.53
CA VAL A 154 -29.93 -20.47 4.07
C VAL A 154 -30.99 -20.50 2.96
N PRO A 155 -31.31 -21.68 2.41
CA PRO A 155 -32.34 -21.79 1.38
C PRO A 155 -33.71 -21.44 1.95
N ASP A 156 -34.52 -20.74 1.16
CA ASP A 156 -35.92 -20.52 1.50
C ASP A 156 -36.70 -21.83 1.33
N VAL A 157 -37.44 -22.21 2.36
CA VAL A 157 -38.12 -23.51 2.46
C VAL A 157 -39.31 -23.59 1.50
N ASP A 158 -39.87 -22.43 1.12
CA ASP A 158 -41.01 -22.30 0.21
C ASP A 158 -40.61 -21.82 -1.20
N GLU A 159 -39.32 -21.89 -1.56
CA GLU A 159 -38.85 -21.41 -2.86
C GLU A 159 -39.37 -22.26 -4.02
N GLU A 160 -40.07 -21.63 -4.96
CA GLU A 160 -40.60 -22.34 -6.13
C GLU A 160 -39.47 -22.79 -7.06
N ILE A 161 -39.58 -24.02 -7.59
CA ILE A 161 -38.61 -24.56 -8.55
C ILE A 161 -38.87 -23.95 -9.94
N PRO A 162 -37.95 -23.14 -10.49
CA PRO A 162 -38.14 -22.53 -11.80
C PRO A 162 -38.19 -23.60 -12.89
N SER A 163 -39.06 -23.40 -13.89
CA SER A 163 -39.22 -24.35 -15.00
C SER A 163 -39.50 -23.65 -16.32
N VAL A 164 -39.34 -24.38 -17.44
CA VAL A 164 -39.58 -23.87 -18.80
C VAL A 164 -40.99 -23.30 -19.02
N ASN A 165 -41.95 -23.72 -18.19
CA ASN A 165 -43.34 -23.28 -18.25
C ASN A 165 -43.54 -21.87 -17.67
N TRP A 166 -42.60 -21.35 -16.89
CA TRP A 166 -42.67 -20.00 -16.34
C TRP A 166 -42.65 -18.93 -17.43
N ASN A 167 -43.20 -17.76 -17.10
CA ASN A 167 -43.06 -16.59 -17.96
C ASN A 167 -41.58 -16.22 -18.09
N PHE A 168 -41.14 -15.81 -19.28
CA PHE A 168 -39.73 -15.54 -19.54
C PHE A 168 -39.18 -14.37 -18.73
N ASN A 169 -39.98 -13.34 -18.45
CA ASN A 169 -39.57 -12.23 -17.60
C ASN A 169 -39.44 -12.69 -16.14
N ALA A 170 -40.38 -13.50 -15.65
CA ALA A 170 -40.30 -14.07 -14.31
C ALA A 170 -39.03 -14.93 -14.11
N LEU A 171 -38.61 -15.69 -15.13
CA LEU A 171 -37.33 -16.42 -15.09
C LEU A 171 -36.13 -15.48 -15.00
N LYS A 172 -36.14 -14.34 -15.70
CA LYS A 172 -35.06 -13.35 -15.62
C LYS A 172 -35.02 -12.67 -14.26
N ASP A 173 -36.17 -12.29 -13.72
CA ASP A 173 -36.28 -11.69 -12.39
C ASP A 173 -35.78 -12.65 -11.31
N PHE A 174 -36.15 -13.94 -11.41
CA PHE A 174 -35.65 -14.98 -10.52
C PHE A 174 -34.13 -15.17 -10.62
N ARG A 175 -33.59 -15.24 -11.84
CA ARG A 175 -32.13 -15.28 -12.07
C ARG A 175 -31.43 -14.09 -11.44
N ASP A 176 -31.94 -12.88 -11.63
CA ASP A 176 -31.31 -11.66 -11.11
C ASP A 176 -31.37 -11.61 -9.58
N ASN A 177 -32.46 -12.11 -8.98
CA ASN A 177 -32.54 -12.31 -7.53
C ASN A 177 -31.47 -13.30 -7.02
N LYS A 178 -31.32 -14.45 -7.69
CA LYS A 178 -30.27 -15.43 -7.34
C LYS A 178 -28.85 -14.86 -7.47
N LYS A 179 -28.59 -14.12 -8.54
CA LYS A 179 -27.32 -13.39 -8.69
C LYS A 179 -27.09 -12.42 -7.54
N GLN A 180 -28.12 -11.67 -7.13
CA GLN A 180 -28.04 -10.74 -6.02
C GLN A 180 -27.76 -11.47 -4.70
N GLN A 181 -28.42 -12.60 -4.43
CA GLN A 181 -28.14 -13.42 -3.25
C GLN A 181 -26.67 -13.90 -3.21
N CYS A 182 -26.11 -14.31 -4.35
CA CYS A 182 -24.69 -14.64 -4.43
C CYS A 182 -23.80 -13.44 -4.07
N ILE A 183 -24.12 -12.25 -4.60
CA ILE A 183 -23.39 -11.00 -4.31
C ILE A 183 -23.49 -10.65 -2.83
N ASP A 184 -24.67 -10.80 -2.22
CA ASP A 184 -24.93 -10.49 -0.81
C ASP A 184 -24.12 -11.40 0.13
N ILE A 185 -23.82 -12.63 -0.29
CA ILE A 185 -22.95 -13.58 0.44
C ILE A 185 -21.45 -13.31 0.15
N GLY A 186 -21.14 -12.54 -0.88
CA GLY A 186 -19.80 -12.04 -1.19
C GLY A 186 -19.19 -12.53 -2.51
N TYR A 187 -19.94 -13.25 -3.35
CA TYR A 187 -19.46 -13.65 -4.68
C TYR A 187 -19.27 -12.43 -5.59
N SER A 188 -18.21 -12.46 -6.39
CA SER A 188 -17.94 -11.45 -7.41
C SER A 188 -17.81 -12.11 -8.78
N PHE A 189 -18.58 -11.61 -9.75
CA PHE A 189 -18.62 -12.17 -11.11
C PHE A 189 -17.75 -11.37 -12.06
N ILE A 190 -16.85 -12.06 -12.78
CA ILE A 190 -15.84 -11.43 -13.64
C ILE A 190 -15.79 -12.05 -15.03
N SER A 191 -15.07 -11.39 -15.94
CA SER A 191 -14.81 -11.93 -17.27
C SER A 191 -13.83 -13.12 -17.24
N GLU A 192 -13.88 -13.93 -18.29
CA GLU A 192 -12.96 -15.07 -18.50
C GLU A 192 -11.49 -14.63 -18.56
N GLU A 193 -11.21 -13.51 -19.23
CA GLU A 193 -9.87 -12.90 -19.26
C GLU A 193 -9.39 -12.53 -17.85
N MET A 194 -10.26 -11.85 -17.07
CA MET A 194 -9.92 -11.46 -15.70
C MET A 194 -9.72 -12.69 -14.80
N SER A 195 -10.39 -13.81 -15.08
CA SER A 195 -10.21 -15.04 -14.30
C SER A 195 -8.87 -15.69 -14.55
N MET A 196 -8.37 -15.68 -15.79
CA MET A 196 -7.01 -16.14 -16.06
C MET A 196 -5.99 -15.31 -15.28
N ILE A 197 -6.21 -14.00 -15.18
CA ILE A 197 -5.36 -13.11 -14.38
C ILE A 197 -5.43 -13.47 -12.91
N ILE A 198 -6.64 -13.60 -12.34
CA ILE A 198 -6.82 -13.94 -10.92
C ILE A 198 -6.24 -15.31 -10.58
N GLU A 199 -6.37 -16.30 -11.46
CA GLU A 199 -5.74 -17.61 -11.30
C GLU A 199 -4.22 -17.52 -11.35
N ALA A 200 -3.66 -16.69 -12.24
CA ALA A 200 -2.22 -16.41 -12.25
C ALA A 200 -1.77 -15.73 -10.94
N LEU A 201 -2.52 -14.72 -10.48
CA LEU A 201 -2.28 -14.03 -9.20
C LEU A 201 -2.30 -15.00 -8.01
N LYS A 202 -3.32 -15.85 -7.92
CA LYS A 202 -3.45 -16.87 -6.87
C LYS A 202 -2.27 -17.84 -6.90
N LYS A 203 -1.89 -18.33 -8.08
CA LYS A 203 -0.72 -19.21 -8.22
C LYS A 203 0.56 -18.50 -7.79
N ASN A 204 0.81 -17.29 -8.29
CA ASN A 204 1.99 -16.51 -7.95
C ASN A 204 2.07 -16.23 -6.44
N TYR A 205 0.93 -15.94 -5.79
CA TYR A 205 0.84 -15.78 -4.33
C TYR A 205 1.32 -17.02 -3.56
N TYR A 206 0.85 -18.22 -3.93
CA TYR A 206 1.22 -19.46 -3.24
C TYR A 206 2.58 -20.04 -3.66
N TRP A 207 3.04 -19.75 -4.88
CA TRP A 207 4.32 -20.27 -5.39
C TRP A 207 5.51 -19.44 -4.94
N TYR A 208 5.34 -18.13 -4.75
CA TYR A 208 6.44 -17.24 -4.46
C TYR A 208 7.24 -17.68 -3.23
N GLY A 209 8.56 -17.77 -3.39
CA GLY A 209 9.50 -18.14 -2.33
C GLY A 209 9.18 -19.48 -1.64
N GLY A 210 8.52 -20.41 -2.34
CA GLY A 210 8.09 -21.69 -1.74
C GLY A 210 6.91 -21.56 -0.78
N GLY A 211 6.04 -20.57 -0.99
CA GLY A 211 4.88 -20.30 -0.14
C GLY A 211 5.21 -19.42 1.07
N ILE A 212 6.16 -18.49 0.92
CA ILE A 212 6.57 -17.59 2.00
C ILE A 212 5.52 -16.51 2.30
N ILE A 213 4.75 -16.06 1.30
CA ILE A 213 3.76 -14.98 1.49
C ILE A 213 2.67 -15.38 2.52
N PRO A 214 2.01 -16.55 2.41
CA PRO A 214 1.09 -17.02 3.45
C PRO A 214 1.72 -17.08 4.85
N GLN A 215 3.01 -17.41 4.93
CA GLN A 215 3.72 -17.53 6.21
C GLN A 215 4.04 -16.15 6.81
N LEU A 216 4.39 -15.17 5.99
CA LEU A 216 4.59 -13.78 6.41
C LEU A 216 3.30 -13.11 6.89
N LEU A 217 2.17 -13.41 6.22
CA LEU A 217 0.85 -12.86 6.55
C LEU A 217 0.14 -13.66 7.65
N LYS A 218 0.74 -14.73 8.15
CA LYS A 218 0.18 -15.57 9.20
C LYS A 218 0.02 -14.77 10.49
N GLY A 219 -1.22 -14.58 10.92
CA GLY A 219 -1.55 -13.78 12.11
C GLY A 219 -1.34 -12.27 11.92
N ALA A 220 -1.08 -11.81 10.70
CA ALA A 220 -0.93 -10.39 10.41
C ALA A 220 -2.26 -9.65 10.58
N PHE A 221 -2.17 -8.39 10.99
CA PHE A 221 -3.32 -7.50 11.14
C PHE A 221 -3.40 -6.60 9.93
N SER A 222 -4.46 -6.74 9.14
CA SER A 222 -4.74 -5.85 8.02
C SER A 222 -5.40 -4.56 8.47
N GLU A 223 -5.22 -3.50 7.67
CA GLU A 223 -6.10 -2.32 7.65
C GLU A 223 -6.38 -1.70 9.04
N THR A 224 -5.35 -1.68 9.88
CA THR A 224 -5.43 -1.22 11.26
C THR A 224 -4.76 0.14 11.39
N SER A 225 -5.49 1.11 11.95
CA SER A 225 -5.04 2.49 12.07
C SER A 225 -4.44 2.77 13.45
N PHE A 226 -3.36 3.54 13.41
CA PHE A 226 -2.59 3.99 14.57
C PHE A 226 -2.67 5.51 14.63
N TYR A 227 -3.09 6.04 15.77
CA TYR A 227 -3.20 7.46 16.04
C TYR A 227 -2.38 7.80 17.28
N GLY A 228 -1.45 8.73 17.13
CA GLY A 228 -0.56 9.13 18.21
C GLY A 228 -0.20 10.59 18.11
N LYS A 229 0.77 10.97 18.93
CA LYS A 229 1.34 12.30 18.98
C LYS A 229 2.85 12.13 18.87
N ASP A 230 3.46 12.86 17.94
CA ASP A 230 4.91 12.91 17.81
C ASP A 230 5.51 13.58 19.05
N GLU A 231 6.51 12.96 19.67
CA GLU A 231 7.06 13.41 20.96
C GLU A 231 7.84 14.72 20.83
N GLU A 232 8.55 14.90 19.72
CA GLU A 232 9.42 16.07 19.48
C GLU A 232 8.60 17.31 19.13
N THR A 233 7.71 17.20 18.16
CA THR A 233 6.93 18.34 17.65
C THR A 233 5.62 18.54 18.38
N GLY A 234 5.13 17.51 19.09
CA GLY A 234 3.80 17.51 19.70
C GLY A 234 2.65 17.50 18.70
N LEU A 235 2.90 17.22 17.43
CA LEU A 235 1.86 17.16 16.40
C LEU A 235 1.14 15.81 16.40
N ASN A 236 -0.15 15.83 16.09
CA ASN A 236 -0.95 14.61 15.98
C ASN A 236 -0.61 13.89 14.66
N VAL A 237 -0.16 12.64 14.75
CA VAL A 237 0.29 11.82 13.61
C VAL A 237 -0.50 10.52 13.51
N ARG A 238 -0.71 10.05 12.28
CA ARG A 238 -1.41 8.78 12.02
C ARG A 238 -0.73 7.97 10.94
N VAL A 239 -0.87 6.65 11.09
CA VAL A 239 -0.44 5.68 10.08
C VAL A 239 -1.47 4.56 9.97
N ARG A 240 -1.54 3.94 8.78
CA ARG A 240 -2.37 2.77 8.50
C ARG A 240 -1.60 1.90 7.52
N PRO A 241 -0.80 0.93 8.01
CA PRO A 241 -0.15 -0.01 7.12
C PRO A 241 -1.18 -0.93 6.46
N ASP A 242 -0.83 -1.46 5.28
CA ASP A 242 -1.66 -2.47 4.60
C ASP A 242 -1.79 -3.69 5.53
N TYR A 243 -0.67 -4.13 6.11
CA TYR A 243 -0.63 -5.00 7.28
C TYR A 243 0.51 -4.66 8.21
N PHE A 244 0.42 -5.16 9.43
CA PHE A 244 1.58 -5.37 10.26
C PHE A 244 1.55 -6.76 10.87
N ASN A 245 2.72 -7.25 11.25
CA ASN A 245 2.83 -8.48 12.02
C ASN A 245 3.79 -8.26 13.20
N VAL A 246 3.76 -9.19 14.14
CA VAL A 246 4.42 -9.08 15.43
C VAL A 246 5.44 -10.20 15.60
N GLU A 247 6.41 -9.96 16.48
CA GLU A 247 7.53 -10.88 16.69
C GLU A 247 7.10 -12.28 17.14
N GLU A 248 5.98 -12.39 17.84
CA GLU A 248 5.43 -13.66 18.28
C GLU A 248 4.96 -14.55 17.10
N ASN A 249 4.63 -13.94 15.96
CA ASN A 249 4.13 -14.65 14.78
C ASN A 249 5.21 -14.92 13.73
N ILE A 250 6.12 -13.97 13.50
CA ILE A 250 7.13 -14.06 12.42
C ILE A 250 8.56 -13.74 12.87
N GLY A 251 8.81 -13.62 14.18
CA GLY A 251 10.14 -13.38 14.75
C GLY A 251 10.58 -11.92 14.79
N VAL A 252 9.83 -11.03 14.14
CA VAL A 252 10.08 -9.58 14.09
C VAL A 252 8.77 -8.79 14.16
N ASN A 253 8.79 -7.57 14.69
CA ASN A 253 7.68 -6.64 14.53
C ASN A 253 7.85 -5.92 13.19
N ALA A 254 6.98 -6.23 12.23
CA ALA A 254 7.13 -5.78 10.85
C ALA A 254 5.93 -4.98 10.36
N VAL A 255 6.24 -3.90 9.64
CA VAL A 255 5.32 -3.26 8.70
C VAL A 255 5.32 -4.07 7.41
N ILE A 256 4.14 -4.38 6.87
CA ILE A 256 4.00 -5.07 5.58
C ILE A 256 3.20 -4.18 4.64
N SER A 257 3.85 -3.72 3.58
CA SER A 257 3.30 -2.76 2.62
C SER A 257 3.03 -3.45 1.28
N PHE A 258 1.81 -3.31 0.76
CA PHE A 258 1.42 -3.89 -0.52
C PHE A 258 1.34 -2.82 -1.60
N LYS A 259 1.94 -3.09 -2.77
CA LYS A 259 1.91 -2.17 -3.90
C LYS A 259 1.68 -2.89 -5.21
N THR A 260 0.76 -2.37 -6.00
CA THR A 260 0.59 -2.80 -7.39
C THR A 260 1.41 -1.92 -8.31
N THR A 261 2.05 -2.49 -9.31
CA THR A 261 2.91 -1.77 -10.26
C THR A 261 2.71 -2.27 -11.69
N ARG A 262 3.08 -1.44 -12.68
CA ARG A 262 3.24 -1.87 -14.08
C ARG A 262 4.71 -2.07 -14.45
N ALA A 263 5.62 -1.90 -13.48
CA ALA A 263 7.05 -2.11 -13.68
C ALA A 263 7.29 -3.56 -14.14
N ASP A 264 7.99 -3.69 -15.26
CA ASP A 264 8.39 -4.94 -15.90
C ASP A 264 9.68 -5.52 -15.29
N ASP A 265 10.44 -4.72 -14.53
CA ASP A 265 11.59 -5.16 -13.74
C ASP A 265 11.67 -4.47 -12.36
N LEU A 266 12.49 -5.05 -11.48
CA LEU A 266 12.69 -4.56 -10.11
C LEU A 266 13.41 -3.19 -10.06
N GLY A 267 14.35 -2.90 -10.96
CA GLY A 267 15.06 -1.63 -10.99
C GLY A 267 14.12 -0.47 -11.29
N LYS A 268 13.17 -0.64 -12.23
CA LYS A 268 12.10 0.32 -12.48
C LYS A 268 11.21 0.51 -11.26
N PHE A 269 10.86 -0.57 -10.57
CA PHE A 269 10.07 -0.48 -9.34
C PHE A 269 10.80 0.27 -8.22
N TYR A 270 12.11 0.03 -8.03
CA TYR A 270 12.93 0.74 -7.04
C TYR A 270 13.01 2.24 -7.35
N TYR A 271 13.19 2.60 -8.63
CA TYR A 271 13.11 3.99 -9.07
C TYR A 271 11.76 4.63 -8.73
N ASP A 272 10.65 3.92 -8.95
CA ASP A 272 9.32 4.41 -8.61
C ASP A 272 9.14 4.58 -7.10
N CYS A 273 9.67 3.66 -6.29
CA CYS A 273 9.66 3.76 -4.83
C CYS A 273 10.36 5.04 -4.36
N ALA A 274 11.57 5.30 -4.86
CA ALA A 274 12.34 6.50 -4.53
C ALA A 274 11.65 7.78 -5.02
N LYS A 275 11.13 7.77 -6.26
CA LYS A 275 10.39 8.90 -6.84
C LYS A 275 9.14 9.26 -6.02
N LEU A 276 8.43 8.24 -5.53
CA LEU A 276 7.21 8.40 -4.72
C LEU A 276 7.50 8.50 -3.22
N LYS A 277 8.78 8.54 -2.84
CA LYS A 277 9.27 8.66 -1.47
C LYS A 277 8.66 7.60 -0.54
N TYR A 278 8.61 6.35 -0.98
CA TYR A 278 8.04 5.27 -0.17
C TYR A 278 8.79 5.08 1.14
N GLU A 279 10.12 5.24 1.13
CA GLU A 279 10.98 5.19 2.31
C GLU A 279 10.48 6.12 3.44
N LEU A 280 9.99 7.33 3.12
CA LEU A 280 9.41 8.24 4.11
C LEU A 280 8.18 7.62 4.79
N SER A 281 7.30 6.98 4.01
CA SER A 281 6.11 6.32 4.56
C SER A 281 6.49 5.15 5.45
N GLU A 282 7.39 4.30 4.99
CA GLU A 282 7.80 3.11 5.74
C GLU A 282 8.55 3.49 7.04
N GLY A 283 9.43 4.49 6.98
CA GLY A 283 10.11 5.03 8.16
C GLY A 283 9.13 5.65 9.17
N MET A 284 8.18 6.46 8.70
CA MET A 284 7.11 7.00 9.57
C MET A 284 6.27 5.87 10.20
N TYR A 285 5.97 4.80 9.46
CA TYR A 285 5.17 3.69 9.98
C TYR A 285 5.90 3.01 11.15
N GLN A 286 7.19 2.71 10.97
CA GLN A 286 8.02 2.15 12.03
C GLN A 286 8.05 3.02 13.30
N GLU A 287 8.32 4.32 13.17
CA GLU A 287 8.42 5.24 14.32
C GLU A 287 7.08 5.40 15.04
N VAL A 288 6.03 5.73 14.30
CA VAL A 288 4.70 6.01 14.88
C VAL A 288 4.12 4.76 15.52
N MET A 289 4.25 3.59 14.88
CA MET A 289 3.78 2.33 15.47
C MET A 289 4.61 1.95 16.69
N SER A 290 5.92 2.16 16.68
CA SER A 290 6.77 1.86 17.84
C SER A 290 6.43 2.73 19.03
N SER A 291 6.31 4.04 18.83
CA SER A 291 5.91 5.00 19.86
C SER A 291 4.56 4.66 20.48
N ILE A 292 3.54 4.35 19.66
CA ILE A 292 2.18 4.07 20.14
C ILE A 292 2.09 2.74 20.89
N THR A 293 2.77 1.71 20.40
CA THR A 293 2.63 0.34 20.92
C THR A 293 3.64 -0.03 22.00
N GLY A 294 4.74 0.72 22.10
CA GLY A 294 5.90 0.34 22.93
C GLY A 294 6.68 -0.86 22.40
N ARG A 295 6.33 -1.39 21.22
CA ARG A 295 7.05 -2.48 20.54
C ARG A 295 8.04 -1.91 19.54
N ASN A 296 9.12 -2.62 19.29
CA ASN A 296 10.14 -2.15 18.34
C ASN A 296 9.79 -2.59 16.91
N PHE A 297 9.04 -1.78 16.17
CA PHE A 297 8.81 -1.98 14.73
C PHE A 297 10.03 -1.46 13.96
N ASN A 298 10.92 -2.38 13.60
CA ASN A 298 12.18 -2.09 12.90
C ASN A 298 12.33 -2.85 11.58
N VAL A 299 11.34 -3.64 11.16
CA VAL A 299 11.33 -4.33 9.87
C VAL A 299 10.22 -3.81 8.97
N THR A 300 10.53 -3.63 7.68
CA THR A 300 9.52 -3.37 6.65
C THR A 300 9.68 -4.36 5.50
N ILE A 301 8.56 -5.00 5.14
CA ILE A 301 8.46 -5.94 4.04
C ILE A 301 7.51 -5.37 3.01
N MET A 302 7.98 -5.12 1.80
CA MET A 302 7.15 -4.68 0.69
C MET A 302 6.80 -5.86 -0.22
N ILE A 303 5.51 -6.09 -0.39
CA ILE A 303 4.98 -7.04 -1.37
C ILE A 303 4.56 -6.23 -2.59
N MET A 304 5.27 -6.41 -3.70
CA MET A 304 4.88 -5.83 -4.98
C MET A 304 4.15 -6.84 -5.83
N LEU A 305 3.16 -6.37 -6.58
CA LEU A 305 2.43 -7.15 -7.56
C LEU A 305 2.40 -6.44 -8.92
N GLN A 306 2.79 -7.12 -9.98
CA GLN A 306 2.61 -6.62 -11.33
C GLN A 306 1.14 -6.66 -11.76
N THR A 307 0.71 -5.60 -12.44
CA THR A 307 -0.60 -5.47 -13.10
C THR A 307 -0.51 -5.71 -14.61
N VAL A 308 0.64 -6.24 -15.06
CA VAL A 308 0.95 -6.66 -16.42
C VAL A 308 1.43 -8.11 -16.39
N ALA A 309 1.20 -8.87 -17.46
CA ALA A 309 1.66 -10.25 -17.55
C ALA A 309 3.20 -10.34 -17.33
N PRO A 310 3.69 -11.35 -16.59
CA PRO A 310 2.98 -12.54 -16.09
C PRO A 310 2.24 -12.34 -14.74
N TYR A 311 2.04 -11.10 -14.30
CA TYR A 311 1.42 -10.74 -13.01
C TYR A 311 2.26 -11.23 -11.82
N ASP A 312 3.58 -11.13 -11.95
CA ASP A 312 4.50 -11.60 -10.92
C ASP A 312 4.39 -10.81 -9.63
N VAL A 313 4.77 -11.48 -8.55
CA VAL A 313 4.85 -10.95 -7.21
C VAL A 313 6.32 -10.91 -6.80
N ALA A 314 6.71 -9.93 -6.01
CA ALA A 314 7.99 -9.97 -5.30
C ALA A 314 7.83 -9.55 -3.84
N VAL A 315 8.53 -10.23 -2.95
CA VAL A 315 8.66 -9.86 -1.54
C VAL A 315 10.03 -9.21 -1.37
N LEU A 316 10.03 -7.95 -0.97
CA LEU A 316 11.19 -7.10 -0.87
C LEU A 316 11.39 -6.71 0.59
N PHE A 317 12.55 -7.05 1.14
CA PHE A 317 12.94 -6.67 2.49
C PHE A 317 13.67 -5.33 2.41
N TRP A 318 13.17 -4.30 3.10
CA TRP A 318 13.79 -2.97 3.04
C TRP A 318 15.18 -2.97 3.67
N SER A 319 16.10 -2.19 3.09
CA SER A 319 17.41 -1.99 3.68
C SER A 319 17.29 -1.09 4.92
N PRO A 320 18.10 -1.34 5.97
CA PRO A 320 18.17 -0.43 7.12
C PRO A 320 18.56 1.00 6.72
N ASP A 321 19.44 1.17 5.73
CA ASP A 321 19.91 2.48 5.24
C ASP A 321 18.74 3.31 4.68
N ASP A 322 17.91 2.70 3.84
CA ASP A 322 16.77 3.39 3.24
C ASP A 322 15.68 3.69 4.28
N LEU A 323 15.48 2.80 5.26
CA LEU A 323 14.54 3.03 6.36
C LEU A 323 15.01 4.18 7.26
N ALA A 324 16.30 4.25 7.59
CA ALA A 324 16.88 5.35 8.35
C ALA A 324 16.74 6.69 7.60
N ASN A 325 17.00 6.70 6.29
CA ASN A 325 16.74 7.86 5.43
C ASN A 325 15.24 8.25 5.41
N GLY A 326 14.35 7.25 5.41
CA GLY A 326 12.92 7.43 5.54
C GLY A 326 12.50 8.11 6.84
N LYS A 327 13.04 7.66 7.97
CA LYS A 327 12.85 8.23 9.31
C LYS A 327 13.35 9.67 9.36
N TYR A 328 14.55 9.94 8.85
CA TYR A 328 15.08 11.29 8.73
C TYR A 328 14.14 12.22 7.95
N LYS A 329 13.68 11.77 6.77
CA LYS A 329 12.73 12.54 5.95
C LYS A 329 11.40 12.78 6.66
N TYR A 330 10.92 11.81 7.45
CA TYR A 330 9.74 11.96 8.29
C TYR A 330 9.95 13.11 9.30
N HIS A 331 10.98 13.05 10.14
CA HIS A 331 11.27 14.08 11.15
C HIS A 331 11.48 15.47 10.50
N TYR A 332 12.30 15.54 9.46
CA TYR A 332 12.56 16.79 8.73
C TYR A 332 11.28 17.40 8.12
N SER A 333 10.42 16.58 7.53
CA SER A 333 9.16 17.08 6.96
C SER A 333 8.17 17.53 8.05
N LEU A 334 8.20 16.89 9.22
CA LEU A 334 7.33 17.24 10.34
C LEU A 334 7.80 18.51 11.05
N SER A 335 9.11 18.74 11.15
CA SER A 335 9.66 20.00 11.68
C SER A 335 9.29 21.19 10.80
N ILE A 336 9.37 21.07 9.47
CA ILE A 336 8.87 22.09 8.53
C ILE A 336 7.41 22.43 8.82
N VAL A 337 6.57 21.41 9.02
CA VAL A 337 5.15 21.59 9.31
C VAL A 337 4.94 22.28 10.66
N LYS A 338 5.71 21.88 11.68
CA LYS A 338 5.69 22.50 13.01
C LYS A 338 6.05 23.98 12.94
N ASP A 339 7.12 24.32 12.23
CA ASP A 339 7.55 25.71 12.03
C ASP A 339 6.48 26.54 11.33
N CYS A 340 5.79 25.98 10.34
CA CYS A 340 4.69 26.68 9.67
C CYS A 340 3.51 26.95 10.63
N PHE A 341 3.15 25.97 11.46
CA PHE A 341 2.09 26.15 12.46
C PHE A 341 2.47 27.20 13.51
N ASP A 342 3.72 27.23 13.97
CA ASP A 342 4.20 28.19 14.97
C ASP A 342 4.32 29.60 14.39
N ASN A 343 4.75 29.72 13.14
CA ASN A 343 4.95 31.00 12.44
C ASN A 343 3.64 31.52 11.82
N HIS A 344 2.62 31.71 12.65
CA HIS A 344 1.32 32.29 12.27
C HIS A 344 0.60 31.55 11.13
N SER A 345 0.83 30.25 10.97
CA SER A 345 0.23 29.44 9.90
C SER A 345 0.58 29.97 8.50
N ILE A 346 1.80 30.47 8.32
CA ILE A 346 2.34 30.84 7.02
C ILE A 346 2.92 29.59 6.35
N PHE A 347 2.35 29.22 5.21
CA PHE A 347 2.80 28.07 4.41
C PHE A 347 3.41 28.56 3.08
N PRO A 348 4.74 28.73 3.02
CA PRO A 348 5.39 29.21 1.80
C PRO A 348 5.35 28.14 0.70
N GLY A 349 5.42 28.59 -0.55
CA GLY A 349 5.41 27.74 -1.74
C GLY A 349 6.81 27.66 -2.33
N TYR A 350 6.90 27.78 -3.65
CA TYR A 350 8.20 27.90 -4.32
C TYR A 350 8.98 29.13 -3.87
N ASP A 351 8.30 30.16 -3.37
CA ASP A 351 8.91 31.33 -2.75
C ASP A 351 9.86 31.00 -1.58
N ALA A 352 9.73 29.82 -0.94
CA ALA A 352 10.70 29.33 0.06
C ALA A 352 12.08 28.98 -0.53
N MET A 353 12.16 28.76 -1.85
CA MET A 353 13.40 28.40 -2.55
C MET A 353 14.16 29.64 -3.05
N ALA A 354 13.62 30.85 -2.82
CA ALA A 354 14.28 32.09 -3.18
C ALA A 354 15.35 32.44 -2.12
N GLU A 355 16.45 33.06 -2.57
CA GLU A 355 17.45 33.60 -1.66
C GLU A 355 16.86 34.70 -0.76
N GLU A 356 17.43 34.87 0.42
CA GLU A 356 16.98 35.88 1.37
C GLU A 356 17.07 37.28 0.75
N GLY A 357 16.00 38.07 0.89
CA GLY A 357 15.90 39.41 0.30
C GLY A 357 15.41 39.44 -1.16
N SER A 358 15.37 38.30 -1.86
CA SER A 358 14.88 38.21 -3.26
C SER A 358 13.36 38.27 -3.39
N ARG A 359 12.63 38.43 -2.28
CA ARG A 359 11.16 38.59 -2.22
C ARG A 359 10.39 37.49 -2.97
N GLY A 360 10.90 36.27 -2.94
CA GLY A 360 10.30 35.11 -3.60
C GLY A 360 10.61 34.98 -5.09
N ILE A 361 11.46 35.84 -5.67
CA ILE A 361 11.98 35.67 -7.03
C ILE A 361 13.09 34.61 -6.99
N ILE A 362 12.94 33.57 -7.82
CA ILE A 362 13.85 32.42 -7.88
C ILE A 362 14.63 32.50 -9.19
N ASP A 363 15.95 32.39 -9.11
CA ASP A 363 16.80 32.32 -10.29
C ASP A 363 16.68 30.95 -10.97
N MET A 364 16.36 30.97 -12.26
CA MET A 364 16.17 29.76 -13.05
C MET A 364 17.51 29.29 -13.64
N HIS A 365 17.87 28.03 -13.36
CA HIS A 365 19.00 27.36 -13.99
C HIS A 365 18.52 26.17 -14.83
N LEU A 366 19.04 26.05 -16.05
CA LEU A 366 18.82 24.86 -16.87
C LEU A 366 19.72 23.72 -16.38
N PRO A 367 19.25 22.45 -16.46
CA PRO A 367 20.08 21.29 -16.09
C PRO A 367 21.35 21.20 -16.94
N GLU A 368 22.45 20.66 -16.37
CA GLU A 368 23.74 20.56 -17.07
C GLU A 368 23.66 19.87 -18.45
N TRP A 369 22.77 18.90 -18.61
CA TRP A 369 22.62 18.19 -19.88
C TRP A 369 22.16 19.11 -21.03
N SER A 370 21.48 20.23 -20.73
CA SER A 370 21.02 21.17 -21.77
C SER A 370 22.18 21.92 -22.41
N GLN A 371 23.31 22.04 -21.72
CA GLN A 371 24.52 22.68 -22.24
C GLN A 371 25.29 21.75 -23.19
N LYS A 372 25.02 20.44 -23.15
CA LYS A 372 25.76 19.40 -23.88
C LYS A 372 25.07 18.96 -25.19
N LEU A 373 23.83 19.37 -25.44
CA LEU A 373 23.09 19.05 -26.66
C LEU A 373 23.34 20.09 -27.76
N LEU A 374 24.47 19.98 -28.45
CA LEU A 374 24.64 20.57 -29.78
C LEU A 374 24.37 19.48 -30.82
N HIS A 375 23.25 19.60 -31.55
CA HIS A 375 22.94 18.71 -32.67
C HIS A 375 23.81 19.06 -33.90
N PRO A 376 24.19 18.08 -34.73
CA PRO A 376 25.16 18.28 -35.80
C PRO A 376 24.69 19.23 -36.91
N VAL A 377 25.64 19.99 -37.45
CA VAL A 377 25.64 20.66 -38.76
C VAL A 377 27.02 20.29 -39.35
N ALA A 378 27.20 19.70 -40.53
CA ALA A 378 26.65 20.06 -41.84
C ALA A 378 26.46 18.84 -42.77
N ILE A 379 25.75 19.06 -43.86
CA ILE A 379 25.95 18.35 -45.14
C ILE A 379 26.77 19.32 -45.99
N ASP A 380 27.99 18.95 -46.36
CA ASP A 380 28.72 19.59 -47.46
C ASP A 380 29.13 18.46 -48.42
N ASP A 381 28.82 18.65 -49.70
CA ASP A 381 28.94 17.70 -50.82
C ASP A 381 30.38 17.23 -51.13
#